data_AF-A0A087TAY5-F1
#
_entry.id   AF-A0A087TAY5-F1
#
_cell.length_a   1.000
_cell.length_b   1.000
_cell.length_c   1.000
_cell.angle_alpha   90.00
_cell.angle_beta   90.00
_cell.angle_gamma   90.00
#
_symmetry.space_group_name_H-M   'P 1'
#
loop_
_entity.id
_entity.type
_entity.pdbx_description
1 polymer ?
#
loop_
_entity_poly.entity_id
_entity_poly.type
_entity_poly.pdbx_seq_one_letter_code
_entity_poly.pdbx_strand_id
1 'polypeptide(L)'
;MCQKELIGTKRYWNGGKPNNDLIYNNGILFLNYSNGDLCHNGHFTRNTVIEFHCGNGIGEPKFLYKSHDCTYFFSWKTELACQTVFHCAVKNGSQYYDLTSIGDTFHLAMSSVLDDNASYFISLCKPLQKLPKVSCPP
;
A
#
# COMPACT_ATOMS: atom_id res chain seq x y z
N MET A 1 9.41 -6.24 12.36
CA MET A 1 9.36 -7.72 12.25
C MET A 1 10.10 -8.33 13.43
N CYS A 2 9.68 -9.49 13.96
CA CYS A 2 10.38 -10.20 15.05
C CYS A 2 10.70 -11.64 14.62
N GLN A 3 11.98 -12.01 14.63
CA GLN A 3 12.42 -13.39 14.41
C GLN A 3 12.47 -14.12 15.74
N LYS A 4 11.91 -15.34 15.81
CA LYS A 4 12.03 -16.24 16.95
C LYS A 4 12.78 -17.51 16.56
N GLU A 5 13.74 -17.92 17.37
CA GLU A 5 14.38 -19.23 17.27
C GLU A 5 13.46 -20.31 17.85
N LEU A 6 13.13 -21.32 17.05
CA LEU A 6 12.22 -22.41 17.45
C LEU A 6 12.97 -23.63 18.01
N ILE A 7 14.24 -23.80 17.63
CA ILE A 7 15.06 -24.95 17.99
C ILE A 7 16.14 -24.49 18.96
N GLY A 8 16.20 -25.09 20.15
CA GLY A 8 17.16 -24.73 21.19
C GLY A 8 16.66 -23.61 22.12
N THR A 9 17.57 -22.74 22.55
CA THR A 9 17.25 -21.64 23.47
C THR A 9 16.32 -20.63 22.80
N LYS A 10 15.18 -20.30 23.43
CA LYS A 10 14.21 -19.33 22.90
C LYS A 10 14.82 -17.93 22.82
N ARG A 11 15.36 -17.56 21.65
CA ARG A 11 15.88 -16.23 21.35
C ARG A 11 14.94 -15.49 20.41
N TYR A 12 14.97 -14.17 20.53
CA TYR A 12 14.18 -13.25 19.72
C TYR A 12 15.10 -12.18 19.16
N TRP A 13 14.83 -11.73 17.94
CA TRP A 13 15.56 -10.64 17.31
C TRP A 13 14.61 -9.68 16.61
N ASN A 14 14.84 -8.39 16.81
CA ASN A 14 14.22 -7.35 16.01
C ASN A 14 14.75 -7.42 14.57
N GLY A 15 13.85 -7.58 13.60
CA GLY A 15 14.14 -7.66 12.17
C GLY A 15 14.11 -6.33 11.42
N GLY A 16 13.97 -5.20 12.13
CA GLY A 16 13.90 -3.85 11.57
C GLY A 16 12.83 -2.99 12.24
N LYS A 17 13.11 -1.68 12.34
CA LYS A 17 12.20 -0.66 12.86
C LYS A 17 11.06 -0.39 11.87
N PRO A 18 9.81 -0.30 12.34
CA PRO A 18 8.68 -0.01 11.48
C PRO A 18 8.72 1.43 10.95
N ASN A 19 8.17 1.62 9.76
CA ASN A 19 7.86 2.91 9.15
C ASN A 19 6.67 2.73 8.19
N ASN A 20 6.24 3.83 7.57
CA ASN A 20 5.12 3.86 6.62
C ASN A 20 5.59 4.27 5.21
N ASP A 21 6.89 4.12 4.93
CA ASP A 21 7.52 4.59 3.70
C ASP A 21 7.45 3.49 2.64
N LEU A 22 6.35 3.49 1.88
CA LEU A 22 6.17 2.58 0.74
C LEU A 22 6.86 3.13 -0.50
N ILE A 23 7.67 2.29 -1.14
CA ILE A 23 8.36 2.59 -2.40
C ILE A 23 7.65 1.85 -3.52
N TYR A 24 7.19 2.55 -4.55
CA TYR A 24 6.60 1.93 -5.74
C TYR A 24 7.64 1.84 -6.85
N ASN A 25 7.93 0.63 -7.34
CA ASN A 25 8.86 0.41 -8.44
C ASN A 25 8.34 -0.70 -9.36
N ASN A 26 8.14 -0.38 -10.65
CA ASN A 26 7.72 -1.31 -11.69
C ASN A 26 6.52 -2.21 -11.33
N GLY A 27 5.47 -1.63 -10.72
CA GLY A 27 4.25 -2.38 -10.38
C GLY A 27 4.29 -3.12 -9.05
N ILE A 28 5.38 -3.00 -8.28
CA ILE A 28 5.54 -3.63 -6.98
C ILE A 28 5.72 -2.55 -5.91
N LEU A 29 4.99 -2.68 -4.80
CA LEU A 29 5.19 -1.85 -3.62
C LEU A 29 6.19 -2.53 -2.68
N PHE A 30 7.14 -1.77 -2.15
CA PHE A 30 8.16 -2.25 -1.23
C PHE A 30 8.06 -1.52 0.10
N LEU A 31 8.15 -2.26 1.20
CA LEU A 31 8.29 -1.72 2.54
C LEU A 31 9.59 -2.23 3.17
N ASN A 32 10.46 -1.30 3.54
CA ASN A 32 11.80 -1.60 4.04
C ASN A 32 11.91 -1.21 5.51
N TYR A 33 12.02 -2.20 6.39
CA TYR A 33 12.33 -2.00 7.80
C TYR A 33 13.82 -2.24 8.04
N SER A 34 14.52 -1.21 8.49
CA SER A 34 15.97 -1.24 8.72
C SER A 34 16.32 -1.10 10.20
N ASN A 35 17.60 -1.25 10.55
CA ASN A 35 18.12 -0.98 11.89
C ASN A 35 17.50 -1.88 12.99
N GLY A 36 17.36 -3.18 12.69
CA GLY A 36 17.07 -4.20 13.68
C GLY A 36 18.30 -4.62 14.48
N ASP A 37 18.22 -5.78 15.12
CA ASP A 37 19.31 -6.30 15.96
C ASP A 37 20.51 -6.75 15.13
N LEU A 38 21.70 -6.60 15.71
CA LEU A 38 22.97 -7.01 15.12
C LEU A 38 23.06 -8.52 14.87
N CYS A 39 23.65 -8.92 13.75
CA CYS A 39 23.95 -10.31 13.40
C CYS A 39 25.38 -10.45 12.87
N HIS A 40 25.85 -11.69 12.70
CA HIS A 40 27.23 -12.02 12.31
C HIS A 40 28.24 -11.22 13.12
N ASN A 41 28.20 -11.36 14.45
CA ASN A 41 29.12 -10.71 15.39
C ASN A 41 29.17 -9.17 15.28
N GLY A 42 28.07 -8.54 14.84
CA GLY A 42 27.99 -7.08 14.75
C GLY A 42 28.33 -6.51 13.38
N HIS A 43 28.66 -7.35 12.39
CA HIS A 43 28.97 -6.86 11.04
C HIS A 43 27.75 -6.36 10.26
N PHE A 44 26.56 -6.86 10.58
CA PHE A 44 25.32 -6.45 9.90
C PHE A 44 24.19 -6.22 10.88
N THR A 45 23.18 -5.46 10.45
CA THR A 45 21.90 -5.29 11.15
C THR A 45 20.83 -6.10 10.44
N ARG A 46 19.96 -6.75 11.20
CA ARG A 46 18.77 -7.40 10.63
C ARG A 46 17.83 -6.37 10.01
N ASN A 47 17.42 -6.62 8.78
CA ASN A 47 16.49 -5.78 8.03
C ASN A 47 15.36 -6.63 7.45
N THR A 48 14.21 -6.05 7.14
CA THR A 48 13.08 -6.73 6.51
C THR A 48 12.66 -5.97 5.26
N VAL A 49 12.48 -6.70 4.17
CA VAL A 49 11.91 -6.21 2.92
C VAL A 49 10.62 -6.98 2.65
N ILE A 50 9.53 -6.26 2.45
CA ILE A 50 8.24 -6.82 2.08
C ILE A 50 7.88 -6.31 0.69
N GLU A 51 7.68 -7.23 -0.25
CA GLU A 51 7.21 -6.95 -1.59
C GLU A 51 5.71 -7.22 -1.66
N PHE A 52 4.90 -6.20 -1.94
CA PHE A 52 3.48 -6.37 -2.17
C PHE A 52 3.21 -6.51 -3.66
N HIS A 53 2.60 -7.64 -3.99
CA HIS A 53 2.21 -7.99 -5.35
C HIS A 53 0.70 -7.99 -5.46
N CYS A 54 0.15 -7.61 -6.63
CA CYS A 54 -1.28 -7.74 -6.89
C CYS A 54 -1.73 -9.21 -6.74
N GLY A 55 -2.82 -9.42 -6.00
CA GLY A 55 -3.42 -10.72 -5.73
C GLY A 55 -4.89 -10.61 -5.34
N ASN A 56 -5.50 -11.71 -4.92
CA ASN A 56 -6.92 -11.74 -4.53
C ASN A 56 -7.06 -11.71 -3.00
N GLY A 57 -7.97 -10.87 -2.48
CA GLY A 57 -8.21 -10.72 -1.05
C GLY A 57 -7.04 -10.06 -0.31
N ILE A 58 -7.14 -10.02 1.02
CA ILE A 58 -6.11 -9.41 1.89
C ILE A 58 -4.78 -10.18 1.81
N GLY A 59 -4.84 -11.51 1.67
CA GLY A 59 -3.68 -12.39 1.62
C GLY A 59 -2.83 -12.41 2.89
N GLU A 60 -1.66 -13.05 2.81
CA GLU A 60 -0.70 -13.17 3.92
C GLU A 60 0.75 -13.09 3.42
N PRO A 61 1.69 -12.60 4.26
CA PRO A 61 3.10 -12.53 3.88
C PRO A 61 3.73 -13.93 3.85
N LYS A 62 4.44 -14.22 2.76
CA LYS A 62 5.21 -15.46 2.56
C LYS A 62 6.69 -15.17 2.64
N PHE A 63 7.40 -15.89 3.52
CA PHE A 63 8.85 -15.81 3.59
C PHE A 63 9.47 -16.37 2.30
N LEU A 64 10.38 -15.60 1.71
CA LEU A 64 11.11 -16.01 0.52
C LEU A 64 12.47 -16.59 0.91
N TYR A 65 13.34 -15.74 1.46
CA TYR A 65 14.67 -16.12 1.90
C TYR A 65 15.26 -15.06 2.85
N LYS A 66 16.38 -15.41 3.46
CA LYS A 66 17.22 -14.51 4.25
C LYS A 66 18.56 -14.39 3.52
N SER A 67 19.01 -13.18 3.23
CA SER A 67 20.32 -12.91 2.64
C SER A 67 21.45 -13.06 3.67
N HIS A 68 22.69 -13.06 3.17
CA HIS A 68 23.89 -13.19 4.00
C HIS A 68 24.04 -12.04 5.02
N ASP A 69 23.63 -10.82 4.68
CA ASP A 69 23.64 -9.64 5.55
C ASP A 69 22.43 -9.58 6.52
N CYS A 70 21.69 -10.68 6.66
CA CYS A 70 20.50 -10.77 7.52
C CYS A 70 19.31 -9.89 7.13
N THR A 71 19.14 -9.64 5.83
CA THR A 71 17.90 -9.08 5.31
C THR A 71 16.90 -10.21 5.04
N TYR A 72 15.69 -10.10 5.59
CA TYR A 72 14.61 -11.07 5.40
C TYR A 72 13.65 -10.57 4.33
N PHE A 73 13.41 -11.38 3.31
CA PHE A 73 12.55 -11.03 2.18
C PHE A 73 11.21 -11.77 2.29
N PHE A 74 10.12 -11.01 2.12
CA PHE A 74 8.76 -11.53 2.11
C PHE A 74 8.04 -11.08 0.84
N SER A 75 7.22 -11.97 0.28
CA SER A 75 6.24 -11.62 -0.76
C SER A 75 4.85 -11.65 -0.14
N TRP A 76 4.07 -10.59 -0.33
CA TRP A 76 2.70 -10.48 0.14
C TRP A 76 1.78 -10.19 -1.05
N LYS A 77 1.05 -11.21 -1.50
CA LYS A 77 0.02 -11.03 -2.54
C LYS A 77 -1.24 -10.50 -1.89
N THR A 78 -1.69 -9.31 -2.29
CA THR A 78 -2.86 -8.65 -1.72
C THR A 78 -3.59 -7.83 -2.78
N GLU A 79 -4.91 -7.79 -2.72
CA GLU A 79 -5.75 -6.97 -3.61
C GLU A 79 -5.49 -5.48 -3.43
N LEU A 80 -5.00 -5.07 -2.25
CA LEU A 80 -4.62 -3.69 -1.95
C LEU A 80 -3.41 -3.21 -2.77
N ALA A 81 -2.62 -4.13 -3.33
CA ALA A 81 -1.51 -3.82 -4.22
C ALA A 81 -1.92 -3.83 -5.70
N CYS A 82 -3.17 -4.20 -6.01
CA CYS A 82 -3.67 -4.15 -7.38
C CYS A 82 -4.00 -2.73 -7.78
N GLN A 83 -3.56 -2.35 -8.99
CA GLN A 83 -4.03 -1.12 -9.60
C GLN A 83 -5.51 -1.31 -9.97
N THR A 84 -6.39 -0.56 -9.32
CA THR A 84 -7.79 -0.47 -9.74
C THR A 84 -7.85 0.26 -11.08
N VAL A 85 -8.11 -0.48 -12.15
CA VAL A 85 -8.46 0.08 -13.45
C VAL A 85 -9.96 0.32 -13.45
N PHE A 86 -10.34 1.59 -13.48
CA PHE A 86 -11.75 1.94 -13.56
C PHE A 86 -12.11 2.28 -15.00
N HIS A 87 -13.06 1.52 -15.55
CA HIS A 87 -13.67 1.86 -16.82
C HIS A 87 -14.67 2.98 -16.59
N CYS A 88 -14.32 4.21 -16.97
CA CYS A 88 -15.15 5.39 -16.79
C CYS A 88 -15.98 5.71 -18.04
N ALA A 89 -16.59 4.69 -18.64
CA ALA A 89 -17.36 4.87 -19.86
C ALA A 89 -18.60 3.97 -19.88
N VAL A 90 -19.67 4.45 -20.51
CA VAL A 90 -20.92 3.74 -20.67
C VAL A 90 -21.34 3.69 -22.13
N LYS A 91 -21.91 2.57 -22.56
CA LYS A 91 -22.47 2.37 -23.89
C LYS A 91 -23.99 2.25 -23.82
N ASN A 92 -24.71 3.09 -24.56
CA ASN A 92 -26.16 3.03 -24.68
C ASN A 92 -26.54 2.84 -26.16
N GLY A 93 -26.85 1.59 -26.54
CA GLY A 93 -27.03 1.21 -27.95
C GLY A 93 -25.76 1.44 -28.76
N SER A 94 -25.84 2.31 -29.79
CA SER A 94 -24.68 2.71 -30.60
C SER A 94 -23.91 3.91 -30.04
N GLN A 95 -24.44 4.57 -29.01
CA GLN A 95 -23.80 5.75 -28.40
C GLN A 95 -22.82 5.32 -27.31
N TYR A 96 -21.67 5.99 -27.28
CA TYR A 96 -20.60 5.75 -26.31
C TYR A 96 -20.28 7.05 -25.59
N TYR A 97 -20.31 7.01 -24.27
CA TYR A 97 -20.05 8.17 -23.41
C TYR A 97 -18.82 7.87 -22.56
N ASP A 98 -17.73 8.57 -22.84
CA ASP A 98 -16.50 8.50 -22.07
C ASP A 98 -16.47 9.65 -21.05
N LEU A 99 -16.45 9.29 -19.77
CA LEU A 99 -16.43 10.21 -18.63
C LEU A 99 -15.02 10.34 -18.04
N THR A 100 -14.00 9.70 -18.63
CA THR A 100 -12.62 9.70 -18.13
C THR A 100 -12.10 11.11 -17.91
N SER A 101 -12.40 12.04 -18.83
CA SER A 101 -12.00 13.45 -18.73
C SER A 101 -12.53 14.18 -17.49
N ILE A 102 -13.68 13.76 -16.96
CA ILE A 102 -14.26 14.33 -15.73
C ILE A 102 -13.62 13.71 -14.49
N GLY A 103 -13.20 12.43 -14.57
CA GLY A 103 -12.56 11.68 -13.48
C GLY A 103 -11.08 11.98 -13.25
N ASP A 104 -10.46 12.84 -14.08
CA ASP A 104 -9.06 13.23 -13.90
C ASP A 104 -8.84 14.24 -12.77
N THR A 105 -9.91 14.89 -12.29
CA THR A 105 -9.86 15.81 -11.15
C THR A 105 -10.92 15.47 -10.11
N PHE A 106 -10.82 16.10 -8.94
CA PHE A 106 -11.93 16.15 -7.98
C PHE A 106 -12.79 17.37 -8.26
N HIS A 107 -14.07 17.29 -7.88
CA HIS A 107 -15.06 18.35 -8.01
C HIS A 107 -15.55 18.75 -6.63
N LEU A 108 -15.65 20.06 -6.42
CA LEU A 108 -16.21 20.65 -5.21
C LEU A 108 -17.70 20.92 -5.43
N ALA A 109 -18.55 20.26 -4.66
CA ALA A 109 -19.97 20.57 -4.58
C ALA A 109 -20.25 21.29 -3.26
N MET A 110 -20.87 22.46 -3.34
CA MET A 110 -21.30 23.24 -2.18
C MET A 110 -22.78 22.97 -1.94
N SER A 111 -23.15 22.64 -0.70
CA SER A 111 -24.55 22.50 -0.32
C SER A 111 -25.24 23.85 -0.37
N SER A 112 -26.12 24.06 -1.35
CA SER A 112 -27.08 25.18 -1.32
C SER A 112 -28.41 24.78 -0.67
N VAL A 113 -28.57 23.49 -0.31
CA VAL A 113 -29.87 22.89 0.04
C VAL A 113 -29.97 22.52 1.52
N LEU A 114 -28.87 22.14 2.18
CA LEU A 114 -28.90 21.58 3.55
C LEU A 114 -28.50 22.56 4.67
N ASP A 115 -28.15 23.81 4.35
CA ASP A 115 -27.74 24.85 5.32
C ASP A 115 -26.66 24.36 6.33
N ASP A 116 -25.93 23.31 5.94
CA ASP A 116 -25.00 22.55 6.79
C ASP A 116 -23.57 23.10 6.74
N ASN A 117 -23.33 24.17 5.96
CA ASN A 117 -22.02 24.73 5.68
C ASN A 117 -20.99 23.65 5.22
N ALA A 118 -21.47 22.56 4.62
CA ALA A 118 -20.62 21.45 4.21
C ALA A 118 -20.11 21.63 2.78
N SER A 119 -18.85 21.24 2.57
CA SER A 119 -18.22 21.10 1.26
C SER A 119 -18.04 19.63 0.92
N TYR A 120 -18.48 19.22 -0.26
CA TYR A 120 -18.43 17.84 -0.71
C TYR A 120 -17.40 17.71 -1.83
N PHE A 121 -16.47 16.76 -1.68
CA PHE A 121 -15.47 16.45 -2.69
C PHE A 121 -15.86 15.16 -3.41
N ILE A 122 -15.92 15.18 -4.73
CA ILE A 122 -16.33 14.03 -5.54
C ILE A 122 -15.27 13.78 -6.61
N SER A 123 -14.81 12.54 -6.73
CA SER A 123 -14.04 12.06 -7.89
C SER A 123 -14.86 11.01 -8.62
N LEU A 124 -14.80 11.00 -9.94
CA LEU A 124 -15.49 10.02 -10.77
C LEU A 124 -14.53 8.90 -11.16
N CYS A 125 -14.99 7.67 -11.01
CA CYS A 125 -14.29 6.48 -11.46
C CYS A 125 -12.86 6.33 -10.91
N LYS A 126 -12.48 7.02 -9.84
CA LYS A 126 -11.19 6.84 -9.14
C LYS A 126 -11.43 7.21 -7.67
N PRO A 127 -10.66 6.65 -6.72
CA PRO A 127 -10.67 7.13 -5.35
C PRO A 127 -10.30 8.61 -5.30
N LEU A 128 -10.82 9.33 -4.31
CA LEU A 128 -10.39 10.71 -4.05
C LEU A 128 -8.89 10.73 -3.80
N GLN A 129 -8.15 11.46 -4.64
CA GLN A 129 -6.74 11.71 -4.41
C GLN A 129 -6.57 12.46 -3.09
N LYS A 130 -5.45 12.23 -2.38
CA LYS A 130 -5.16 12.92 -1.13
C LYS A 130 -5.17 14.44 -1.34
N LEU A 131 -6.12 15.11 -0.70
CA LEU A 131 -6.28 16.55 -0.76
C LEU A 131 -5.43 17.23 0.32
N PRO A 132 -4.76 18.35 0.03
CA PRO A 132 -4.07 19.12 1.05
C PRO A 132 -5.07 19.56 2.14
N LYS A 133 -4.78 19.23 3.41
CA LYS A 133 -5.57 19.63 4.59
C LYS A 133 -6.98 19.04 4.71
N VAL A 134 -7.35 18.05 3.89
CA VAL A 134 -8.61 17.32 4.04
C VAL A 134 -8.29 15.83 4.23
N SER A 135 -8.77 15.25 5.33
CA SER A 135 -8.60 13.82 5.60
C SER A 135 -9.91 13.10 5.34
N CYS A 136 -10.11 12.65 4.11
CA CYS A 136 -11.16 11.67 3.81
C CYS A 136 -10.60 10.26 4.08
N PRO A 137 -11.38 9.36 4.72
CA PRO A 137 -11.03 7.95 4.78
C PRO A 137 -10.82 7.38 3.36
N PRO A 138 -9.85 6.47 3.16
CA PRO A 138 -9.64 5.78 1.89
C PRO A 138 -10.83 4.89 1.52
#